data_AF-A0A7X9J937-F1
#
_entry.id   AF-A0A7X9J937-F1
#
_cell.length_a   1.000
_cell.length_b   1.000
_cell.length_c   1.000
_cell.angle_alpha   90.00
_cell.angle_beta   90.00
_cell.angle_gamma   90.00
#
_symmetry.space_group_name_H-M   'P 1'
#
loop_
_entity.id
_entity.type
_entity.pdbx_description
1 polymer ?
#
loop_
_entity_poly.entity_id
_entity_poly.type
_entity_poly.pdbx_seq_one_letter_code
_entity_poly.pdbx_strand_id
1 'polypeptide(L)'
;MKKKLGCVFVIFCLLLAACSTTTASSPEPAQEFDGQRAYQDVVNQMAFGPRIPGSEAHQQAEEYIATELEKAGWQVELQQSTVTDHP
;
A
#
# COMPACT_ATOMS: atom_id res chain seq x y z
N MET A 1 -48.05 7.96 -25.85
CA MET A 1 -46.69 8.54 -25.86
C MET A 1 -46.25 9.04 -24.48
N LYS A 2 -47.13 9.69 -23.70
CA LYS A 2 -46.85 10.20 -22.33
C LYS A 2 -46.36 9.12 -21.33
N LYS A 3 -46.87 7.88 -21.43
CA LYS A 3 -46.48 6.74 -20.56
C LYS A 3 -45.04 6.25 -20.79
N LYS A 4 -44.55 6.26 -22.05
CA LYS A 4 -43.18 5.85 -22.39
C LYS A 4 -42.15 6.92 -21.98
N LEU A 5 -42.53 8.20 -22.04
CA LEU A 5 -41.71 9.32 -21.60
C LEU A 5 -41.51 9.33 -20.06
N GLY A 6 -42.54 8.95 -19.30
CA GLY A 6 -42.45 8.76 -17.84
C GLY A 6 -41.52 7.62 -17.43
N CYS A 7 -41.59 6.46 -18.09
CA CYS A 7 -40.66 5.35 -17.80
C CYS A 7 -39.21 5.69 -18.14
N VAL A 8 -38.96 6.42 -19.24
CA VAL A 8 -37.60 6.86 -19.61
C VAL A 8 -37.05 7.85 -18.58
N PHE A 9 -37.88 8.77 -18.08
CA PHE A 9 -37.47 9.70 -17.02
C PHE A 9 -37.14 8.97 -15.71
N VAL A 10 -37.93 7.97 -15.32
CA VAL A 10 -37.69 7.16 -14.12
C VAL A 10 -36.40 6.34 -14.24
N ILE A 11 -36.14 5.73 -15.40
CA ILE A 11 -34.91 4.96 -15.66
C ILE A 11 -33.68 5.88 -15.64
N PHE A 12 -33.79 7.08 -16.20
CA PHE A 12 -32.71 8.07 -16.18
C PHE A 12 -32.39 8.57 -14.75
N CYS A 13 -33.42 8.79 -13.92
CA CYS A 13 -33.23 9.12 -12.50
C CYS A 13 -32.59 7.97 -11.70
N LEU A 14 -32.94 6.72 -12.00
CA LEU A 14 -32.34 5.53 -11.38
C LEU A 14 -30.86 5.34 -11.77
N LEU A 15 -30.49 5.65 -13.02
CA LEU A 15 -29.11 5.61 -13.50
C LEU A 15 -28.24 6.72 -12.88
N LEU A 16 -28.79 7.92 -12.67
CA LEU A 16 -28.09 9.02 -12.00
C LEU A 16 -27.88 8.76 -10.50
N ALA A 17 -28.84 8.11 -9.83
CA ALA A 17 -28.72 7.75 -8.42
C ALA A 17 -27.65 6.67 -8.16
N ALA A 18 -27.37 5.80 -9.14
CA ALA A 18 -26.31 4.79 -9.06
C ALA A 18 -24.89 5.39 -9.21
N CYS A 19 -24.76 6.64 -9.67
CA CYS A 19 -23.47 7.29 -9.93
C CYS A 19 -22.98 8.19 -8.78
N SER A 20 -23.58 8.07 -7.58
CA SER A 20 -23.28 8.96 -6.44
C SER A 20 -22.52 8.29 -5.29
N THR A 21 -22.09 7.03 -5.43
CA THR A 21 -21.23 6.36 -4.43
C THR A 21 -19.75 6.61 -4.71
N THR A 22 -19.36 7.86 -4.91
CA THR A 22 -17.96 8.25 -4.71
C THR A 22 -17.86 8.58 -3.23
N THR A 23 -17.56 7.56 -2.41
CA THR A 23 -17.10 7.80 -1.05
C THR A 23 -15.80 8.60 -1.18
N ALA A 24 -15.91 9.91 -1.00
CA ALA A 24 -14.74 10.74 -0.75
C ALA A 24 -14.05 10.13 0.47
N SER A 25 -12.97 9.41 0.21
CA SER A 25 -12.05 8.91 1.23
C SER A 25 -11.59 10.12 2.01
N SER A 26 -12.23 10.40 3.15
CA SER A 26 -11.64 11.29 4.14
C SER A 26 -10.24 10.75 4.40
N PRO A 27 -9.19 11.59 4.38
CA PRO A 27 -7.86 11.11 4.76
C PRO A 27 -8.00 10.46 6.13
N GLU A 28 -7.67 9.17 6.21
CA GLU A 28 -7.50 8.48 7.48
C GLU A 28 -6.59 9.36 8.36
N PRO A 29 -6.96 9.60 9.63
CA PRO A 29 -6.11 10.37 10.51
C PRO A 29 -4.72 9.76 10.52
N ALA A 30 -3.69 10.58 10.31
CA ALA A 30 -2.30 10.11 10.30
C ALA A 30 -2.04 9.34 11.60
N GLN A 31 -1.67 8.07 11.47
CA GLN A 31 -1.38 7.23 12.62
C GLN A 31 -0.22 7.87 13.40
N GLU A 32 -0.41 8.07 14.71
CA GLU A 32 0.66 8.55 15.58
C GLU A 32 1.80 7.53 15.61
N PHE A 33 3.01 8.01 15.87
CA PHE A 33 4.17 7.13 15.98
C PHE A 33 4.02 6.15 17.16
N ASP A 34 4.10 4.86 16.87
CA ASP A 34 4.10 3.78 17.87
C ASP A 34 5.52 3.22 18.03
N GLY A 35 6.14 3.53 19.19
CA GLY A 35 7.48 3.09 19.51
C GLY A 35 7.62 1.58 19.74
N GLN A 36 6.58 0.89 20.21
CA GLN A 36 6.62 -0.57 20.36
C GLN A 36 6.59 -1.24 19.00
N ARG A 37 5.75 -0.74 18.09
CA ARG A 37 5.74 -1.25 16.71
C ARG A 37 7.09 -1.03 16.04
N ALA A 38 7.65 0.18 16.11
CA ALA A 38 8.95 0.48 15.53
C ALA A 38 10.08 -0.40 16.10
N TYR A 39 10.05 -0.68 17.41
CA TYR A 39 11.01 -1.58 18.04
C TYR A 39 10.89 -3.02 17.51
N GLN A 40 9.67 -3.51 17.24
CA GLN A 40 9.47 -4.83 16.67
C GLN A 40 10.13 -4.98 15.28
N ASP A 41 10.11 -3.93 14.45
CA ASP A 41 10.81 -3.94 13.17
C ASP A 41 12.33 -4.11 13.33
N VAL A 42 12.92 -3.52 14.38
CA VAL A 42 14.34 -3.71 14.72
C VAL A 42 14.61 -5.15 15.16
N VAL A 43 13.76 -5.69 16.04
CA VAL A 43 13.88 -7.09 16.51
C VAL A 43 13.82 -8.07 15.34
N ASN A 44 12.88 -7.88 14.42
CA ASN A 44 12.73 -8.71 13.23
C ASN A 44 13.98 -8.65 12.34
N GLN A 45 14.49 -7.45 12.06
CA GLN A 45 15.71 -7.27 11.27
C GLN A 45 16.95 -7.90 11.92
N MET A 46 17.05 -7.85 13.26
CA MET A 46 18.15 -8.48 13.99
C MET A 46 18.08 -9.99 13.95
N ALA A 47 16.88 -10.57 13.95
CA ALA A 47 16.67 -12.02 13.92
C ALA A 47 17.20 -12.68 12.62
N PHE A 48 17.29 -11.95 11.51
CA PHE A 48 17.90 -12.43 10.26
C PHE A 48 19.42 -12.64 10.37
N GLY A 49 20.09 -12.00 11.34
CA GLY A 49 21.55 -12.01 11.47
C GLY A 49 22.23 -10.82 10.76
N PRO A 50 23.56 -10.85 10.57
CA PRO A 50 24.30 -9.76 9.91
C PRO A 50 23.90 -9.57 8.45
N ARG A 51 23.31 -8.42 8.10
CA ARG A 51 22.82 -8.07 6.75
C ARG A 51 23.95 -7.59 5.83
N ILE A 52 24.98 -8.42 5.69
CA ILE A 52 26.10 -8.13 4.78
C ILE A 52 25.59 -8.20 3.33
N PRO A 53 25.90 -7.22 2.46
CA PRO A 53 25.48 -7.26 1.06
C PRO A 53 25.81 -8.60 0.39
N GLY A 54 24.85 -9.14 -0.37
CA GLY A 54 24.91 -10.45 -1.00
C GLY A 54 24.61 -11.67 -0.10
N SER A 55 24.52 -11.52 1.23
CA SER A 55 24.19 -12.64 2.13
C SER A 55 22.70 -12.99 2.15
N GLU A 56 22.36 -14.18 2.68
CA GLU A 56 20.97 -14.60 2.88
C GLU A 56 20.21 -13.65 3.83
N ALA A 57 20.85 -13.25 4.94
CA ALA A 57 20.27 -12.31 5.89
C ALA A 57 19.96 -10.94 5.28
N HIS A 58 20.74 -10.53 4.27
CA HIS A 58 20.45 -9.31 3.52
C HIS A 58 19.22 -9.46 2.63
N GLN A 59 19.10 -10.57 1.89
CA GLN A 59 17.92 -10.86 1.06
C GLN A 59 16.64 -10.95 1.91
N GLN A 60 16.71 -11.59 3.08
CA GLN A 60 15.60 -11.66 4.03
C GLN A 60 15.16 -10.27 4.51
N ALA A 61 16.12 -9.36 4.75
CA ALA A 61 15.82 -7.99 5.15
C ALA A 61 15.19 -7.18 4.00
N GLU A 62 15.66 -7.34 2.75
CA GLU A 62 15.05 -6.71 1.58
C GLU A 62 13.59 -7.13 1.41
N GLU A 63 13.31 -8.43 1.47
CA GLU A 63 11.96 -8.98 1.33
C GLU A 63 11.05 -8.56 2.49
N TYR A 64 11.56 -8.54 3.73
CA TYR A 64 10.82 -8.05 4.88
C TYR A 64 10.40 -6.59 4.69
N ILE A 65 11.33 -5.71 4.34
CA ILE A 65 11.06 -4.28 4.19
C ILE A 65 10.07 -4.03 3.05
N ALA A 66 10.27 -4.67 1.88
CA ALA A 66 9.34 -4.56 0.76
C ALA A 66 7.92 -4.99 1.16
N THR A 67 7.80 -6.13 1.83
CA THR A 67 6.52 -6.66 2.31
C THR A 67 5.83 -5.72 3.30
N GLU A 68 6.54 -5.18 4.28
CA GLU A 68 5.95 -4.26 5.26
C GLU A 68 5.53 -2.92 4.63
N LEU A 69 6.26 -2.43 3.63
CA LEU A 69 5.89 -1.23 2.87
C LEU A 69 4.64 -1.46 2.01
N GLU A 70 4.54 -2.60 1.33
CA GLU A 70 3.34 -2.98 0.58
C GLU A 70 2.12 -3.10 1.49
N LYS A 71 2.26 -3.72 2.68
CA LYS A 71 1.20 -3.79 3.70
C LYS A 71 0.76 -2.40 4.19
N ALA A 72 1.69 -1.45 4.24
CA ALA A 72 1.40 -0.06 4.56
C ALA A 72 0.73 0.71 3.40
N GLY A 73 0.46 0.05 2.27
CA GLY A 73 -0.23 0.64 1.11
C GLY A 73 0.70 1.37 0.15
N TRP A 74 2.01 1.19 0.25
CA TRP A 74 2.98 1.83 -0.64
C TRP A 74 3.15 1.05 -1.94
N GLN A 75 3.44 1.76 -3.03
CA GLN A 75 3.96 1.15 -4.24
C GLN A 75 5.46 0.94 -4.04
N VAL A 76 5.91 -0.30 -4.17
CA VAL A 76 7.30 -0.68 -3.90
C VAL A 76 8.00 -1.06 -5.20
N GLU A 77 9.20 -0.53 -5.40
CA GLU A 77 10.11 -0.90 -6.47
C GLU A 77 11.48 -1.24 -5.86
N LEU A 78 12.01 -2.42 -6.20
CA LEU A 78 13.36 -2.82 -5.79
C LEU A 78 14.39 -2.30 -6.80
N GLN A 79 15.22 -1.35 -6.36
CA GLN A 79 16.33 -0.87 -7.16
C GLN A 79 17.60 -1.67 -6.89
N GLN A 80 17.99 -2.51 -7.83
CA GLN A 80 19.21 -3.32 -7.73
C GLN A 80 20.40 -2.63 -8.38
N SER A 81 21.60 -2.80 -7.79
CA SER A 81 22.85 -2.33 -8.38
C SER A 81 23.99 -3.29 -8.07
N THR A 82 24.97 -3.34 -8.97
CA THR A 82 26.22 -4.09 -8.75
C THR A 82 27.27 -3.13 -8.21
N VAL A 83 27.70 -3.34 -6.97
CA VAL A 83 28.81 -2.56 -6.39
C VAL A 83 30.11 -3.33 -6.62
N THR A 84 30.90 -2.84 -7.57
CA THR A 84 32.25 -3.35 -7.85
C THR A 84 33.26 -2.39 -7.23
N ASP A 85 33.74 -2.76 -6.03
CA ASP A 85 34.83 -2.10 -5.31
C ASP A 85 34.59 -0.65 -4.87
N HIS A 86 35.29 -0.24 -3.82
CA HIS A 86 35.31 1.13 -3.29
C HIS A 86 36.72 1.67 -3.56
N PRO A 87 36.91 2.91 -4.06
CA PRO A 87 38.25 3.49 -4.07
C PRO A 87 38.84 3.57 -2.66
#